data_AF-A0A430QT48-F1
#
_entry.id   AF-A0A430QT48-F1
#
_cell.length_a   1.000
_cell.length_b   1.000
_cell.length_c   1.000
_cell.angle_alpha   90.00
_cell.angle_beta   90.00
_cell.angle_gamma   90.00
#
_symmetry.space_group_name_H-M   'P 1'
#
loop_
_entity.id
_entity.type
_entity.pdbx_description
1 polymer ?
#
loop_
_entity_poly.entity_id
_entity_poly.type
_entity_poly.pdbx_seq_one_letter_code
_entity_poly.pdbx_strand_id
1 'polypeptide(L)'
;MTPYPLESNRVSRITLAYFEDINMYDVDYSMADDFKWGKGLGCDFVLKSCYEFIKNRKSRGQDIEPFCDIPKEPKCAGYENG
;
A
#
# COMPACT_ATOMS: atom_id res chain seq x y z
N MET A 1 8.07 7.53 -0.63
CA MET A 1 8.38 8.57 0.38
C MET A 1 7.59 8.32 1.67
N THR A 2 7.84 7.21 2.38
CA THR A 2 7.23 6.99 3.70
C THR A 2 8.04 7.74 4.77
N PRO A 3 7.40 8.33 5.81
CA PRO A 3 8.10 9.10 6.83
C PRO A 3 8.96 8.23 7.76
N TYR A 4 8.71 6.92 7.79
CA TYR A 4 9.48 5.95 8.55
C TYR A 4 10.38 5.13 7.62
N PRO A 5 11.65 4.90 8.01
CA PRO A 5 12.53 3.97 7.29
C PRO A 5 11.93 2.57 7.37
N LEU A 6 11.58 2.04 6.21
CA LEU A 6 11.31 0.62 6.04
C LEU A 6 12.62 -0.07 5.63
N GLU A 7 12.73 -1.37 5.89
CA GLU A 7 13.86 -2.15 5.36
C GLU A 7 13.87 -2.18 3.81
N SER A 8 12.73 -1.88 3.18
CA SER A 8 12.60 -1.74 1.73
C SER A 8 12.41 -0.27 1.34
N ASN A 9 13.42 0.31 0.69
CA ASN A 9 13.29 1.59 0.01
C ASN A 9 12.78 1.36 -1.41
N ARG A 10 11.57 1.85 -1.72
CA ARG A 10 10.91 1.71 -3.02
C ARG A 10 10.55 3.08 -3.60
N VAL A 11 10.82 3.28 -4.88
CA VAL A 11 10.38 4.44 -5.67
C VAL A 11 9.19 4.02 -6.52
N SER A 12 7.97 4.28 -6.03
CA SER A 12 6.74 3.89 -6.72
C SER A 12 6.30 4.89 -7.79
N ARG A 13 5.39 4.47 -8.67
CA ARG A 13 4.71 5.36 -9.63
C ARG A 13 4.02 6.56 -8.96
N ILE A 14 3.58 6.43 -7.70
CA ILE A 14 2.99 7.54 -6.93
C ILE A 14 4.05 8.62 -6.64
N THR A 15 5.25 8.20 -6.24
CA THR A 15 6.35 9.13 -5.95
C THR A 15 6.83 9.82 -7.22
N LEU A 16 6.92 9.06 -8.31
CA LEU A 16 7.29 9.60 -9.63
C LEU A 16 6.25 10.59 -10.16
N ALA A 17 4.95 10.31 -10.02
CA ALA A 17 3.89 11.23 -10.39
C ALA A 17 3.96 12.56 -9.63
N TYR A 18 4.25 12.51 -8.32
CA TYR A 18 4.48 13.74 -7.56
C TYR A 18 5.63 14.58 -8.15
N PHE A 19 6.73 13.94 -8.58
CA PHE A 19 7.87 14.65 -9.18
C PHE A 19 7.59 15.23 -10.56
N GLU A 20 6.76 14.55 -11.35
CA GLU A 20 6.25 15.05 -12.63
C GLU A 20 5.30 16.24 -12.40
N ASP A 21 4.36 16.15 -11.46
CA ASP A 21 3.35 17.18 -11.17
C ASP A 21 3.95 18.50 -10.68
N ILE A 22 5.05 18.45 -9.91
CA ILE A 22 5.78 19.66 -9.50
C ILE A 22 6.62 20.26 -10.64
N ASN A 23 6.67 19.59 -11.81
CA ASN A 23 7.37 20.01 -13.01
C ASN A 23 8.87 20.29 -12.78
N MET A 24 9.50 19.49 -11.92
CA MET A 24 10.92 19.61 -11.58
C MET A 24 11.79 18.57 -12.30
N TYR A 25 11.18 17.48 -12.77
CA TYR A 25 11.88 16.35 -13.38
C TYR A 25 11.11 15.83 -14.60
N ASP A 26 11.86 15.34 -15.59
CA ASP A 26 11.33 14.47 -16.64
C ASP A 26 11.38 13.03 -16.13
N VAL A 27 10.23 12.38 -16.05
CA VAL A 27 10.02 11.17 -15.26
C VAL A 27 9.85 9.95 -16.17
N ASP A 28 10.74 8.97 -16.02
CA ASP A 28 10.59 7.66 -16.66
C ASP A 28 9.86 6.68 -15.74
N TYR A 29 8.57 6.48 -15.99
CA TYR A 29 7.73 5.55 -15.23
C TYR A 29 8.11 4.07 -15.41
N SER A 30 8.89 3.71 -16.43
CA SER A 30 9.34 2.32 -16.64
C SER A 30 10.34 1.87 -15.57
N MET A 31 10.99 2.83 -14.90
CA MET A 31 11.95 2.61 -13.82
C MET A 31 11.29 2.51 -12.44
N ALA A 32 9.96 2.62 -12.35
CA ALA A 32 9.24 2.56 -11.09
C ALA A 32 9.27 1.16 -10.48
N ASP A 33 9.51 1.09 -9.17
CA ASP A 33 9.34 -0.14 -8.41
C ASP A 33 7.87 -0.62 -8.44
N ASP A 34 7.67 -1.94 -8.52
CA ASP A 34 6.35 -2.54 -8.36
C ASP A 34 5.88 -2.43 -6.90
N PHE A 35 5.21 -1.33 -6.61
CA PHE A 35 4.63 -1.02 -5.31
C PHE A 35 3.26 -1.69 -5.19
N LYS A 36 3.23 -2.85 -4.53
CA LYS A 36 2.00 -3.67 -4.39
C LYS A 36 1.15 -3.29 -3.17
N TRP A 37 1.72 -2.74 -2.09
CA TRP A 37 0.94 -2.39 -0.89
C TRP A 37 -0.26 -1.50 -1.21
N GLY A 38 -1.48 -1.96 -0.91
CA GLY A 38 -2.71 -1.20 -1.20
C GLY A 38 -3.31 -1.38 -2.60
N LYS A 39 -2.59 -2.01 -3.53
CA LYS A 39 -3.02 -2.23 -4.93
C LYS A 39 -4.29 -3.08 -5.02
N GLY A 40 -5.33 -2.54 -5.65
CA GLY A 40 -6.60 -3.26 -5.85
C GLY A 40 -7.49 -3.36 -4.61
N LEU A 41 -7.17 -2.69 -3.50
CA LEU A 41 -7.98 -2.73 -2.28
C LEU A 41 -9.23 -1.81 -2.33
N GLY A 42 -9.26 -0.87 -3.27
CA GLY A 42 -10.42 -0.03 -3.58
C GLY A 42 -10.62 1.14 -2.62
N CYS A 43 -11.71 1.89 -2.83
CA CYS A 43 -12.01 3.13 -2.09
C CYS A 43 -12.22 2.90 -0.59
N ASP A 44 -12.76 1.74 -0.20
CA ASP A 44 -12.93 1.37 1.21
C ASP A 44 -11.60 1.44 1.97
N PHE A 45 -10.50 1.00 1.35
CA PHE A 45 -9.17 1.02 1.96
C PHE A 45 -8.64 2.44 2.18
N VAL A 46 -8.91 3.35 1.25
CA VAL A 46 -8.41 4.72 1.27
C VAL A 46 -9.25 5.62 2.16
N LEU A 47 -10.58 5.44 2.15
CA LEU A 47 -11.53 6.39 2.73
C LEU A 47 -12.04 5.98 4.11
N LYS A 48 -12.06 4.67 4.43
CA LYS A 48 -12.54 4.19 5.74
C LYS A 48 -11.40 3.97 6.71
N SER A 49 -11.73 3.88 7.99
CA SER A 49 -10.75 3.51 9.01
C SER A 49 -10.22 2.08 8.79
N CYS A 50 -9.01 1.79 9.28
CA CYS A 50 -8.43 0.43 9.21
C CYS A 50 -9.36 -0.61 9.85
N TYR A 51 -10.00 -0.27 10.96
CA TYR A 51 -10.97 -1.13 11.64
C TYR A 51 -12.20 -1.43 10.77
N GLU A 52 -12.80 -0.40 10.15
CA GLU A 52 -13.96 -0.58 9.28
C GLU A 52 -13.62 -1.36 8.02
N PHE A 53 -12.44 -1.13 7.44
CA PHE A 53 -11.96 -1.91 6.31
C PHE A 53 -11.87 -3.40 6.66
N ILE A 54 -11.19 -3.74 7.77
CA ILE A 54 -11.07 -5.12 8.26
C ILE A 54 -12.46 -5.73 8.51
N LYS A 55 -13.35 -5.00 9.19
CA LYS A 55 -14.71 -5.46 9.49
C LYS A 55 -15.50 -5.76 8.20
N ASN A 56 -15.45 -4.86 7.22
CA ASN A 56 -16.15 -5.01 5.94
C ASN A 56 -15.57 -6.14 5.09
N ARG A 57 -14.26 -6.43 5.19
CA ARG A 57 -13.64 -7.54 4.48
C ARG A 57 -13.95 -8.89 5.10
N LYS A 58 -13.88 -8.99 6.43
CA LYS A 58 -14.31 -10.18 7.17
C LYS A 58 -15.76 -10.55 6.91
N SER A 59 -16.67 -9.57 6.87
CA SER A 59 -18.09 -9.85 6.57
C SER A 59 -18.32 -10.36 5.15
N ARG A 60 -17.40 -10.08 4.22
CA ARG A 60 -17.41 -10.56 2.83
C ARG A 60 -16.57 -11.82 2.61
N GLY A 61 -15.93 -12.37 3.65
CA GLY A 61 -15.00 -13.49 3.52
C GLY A 61 -13.74 -13.16 2.70
N GLN A 62 -13.34 -11.90 2.65
CA GLN A 62 -12.16 -11.42 1.92
C GLN A 62 -10.95 -11.26 2.84
N ASP A 63 -9.76 -11.34 2.25
CA ASP A 63 -8.50 -11.12 2.97
C ASP A 63 -8.38 -9.69 3.51
N ILE A 64 -7.91 -9.58 4.75
CA ILE A 64 -7.73 -8.33 5.49
C ILE A 64 -6.34 -7.71 5.28
N GLU A 65 -5.45 -8.38 4.55
CA GLU A 65 -4.17 -7.80 4.13
C GLU A 65 -4.37 -6.39 3.54
N PRO A 66 -3.52 -5.42 3.91
CA PRO A 66 -2.22 -5.57 4.59
C PRO A 66 -2.30 -5.45 6.13
N PHE A 67 -3.49 -5.50 6.73
CA PHE A 67 -3.65 -5.34 8.18
C PHE A 67 -3.67 -6.69 8.92
N CYS A 68 -3.33 -6.65 10.20
CA CYS A 68 -3.46 -7.78 11.13
C CYS A 68 -4.60 -7.54 12.12
N ASP A 69 -5.30 -8.59 12.51
CA ASP A 69 -6.40 -8.57 13.49
C ASP A 69 -6.09 -9.35 14.78
N ILE A 70 -5.10 -10.24 14.74
CA ILE A 70 -4.63 -11.02 15.89
C ILE A 70 -3.33 -10.39 16.42
N PRO A 71 -3.31 -9.92 17.68
CA PRO A 71 -2.11 -9.36 18.27
C PRO A 71 -0.98 -10.39 18.36
N LYS A 72 0.24 -9.99 17.96
CA LYS A 72 1.49 -10.78 18.06
C LYS A 72 1.51 -12.09 17.27
N GLU A 73 0.57 -12.29 16.35
CA GLU A 73 0.66 -13.40 15.41
C GLU A 73 1.84 -13.16 14.46
N PRO A 74 2.80 -14.10 14.35
CA PRO A 74 3.89 -13.95 13.41
C PRO A 74 3.36 -14.14 11.99
N LYS A 75 3.34 -13.04 11.23
CA LYS A 75 3.05 -13.04 9.80
C LYS A 75 4.22 -12.43 9.05
N CYS A 76 4.52 -12.96 7.87
CA CYS A 76 5.43 -12.29 6.97
C CYS A 76 4.83 -10.92 6.62
N ALA A 77 5.68 -9.90 6.54
CA ALA A 77 5.25 -8.62 5.97
C ALA A 77 4.96 -8.87 4.47
N GLY A 78 3.70 -9.12 4.15
CA GLY A 78 3.19 -9.19 2.79
C GLY A 78 3.30 -7.79 2.17
N TYR A 79 4.44 -7.49 1.56
CA TYR A 79 4.55 -6.35 0.65
C TYR A 79 3.94 -6.67 -0.71
N GLU A 80 3.51 -7.92 -0.92
CA GLU A 80 2.74 -8.38 -2.06
C GLU A 80 1.29 -8.54 -1.62
N ASN A 81 0.34 -8.12 -2.45
CA ASN A 81 -1.05 -8.51 -2.22
C ASN A 81 -1.23 -9.83 -2.96
N GLY A 82 -1.42 -10.93 -2.23
CA GLY A 82 -1.84 -12.24 -2.77
C GLY A 82 -1.01 -12.81 -3.91
#